data_AF-A0A949S8M2-F1
#
_entry.id   AF-A0A949S8M2-F1
#
_cell.length_a   1.000
_cell.length_b   1.000
_cell.length_c   1.000
_cell.angle_alpha   90.00
_cell.angle_beta   90.00
_cell.angle_gamma   90.00
#
_symmetry.space_group_name_H-M   'P 1'
#
loop_
_entity.id
_entity.type
_entity.pdbx_description
1 polymer ?
#
loop_
_entity_poly.entity_id
_entity_poly.type
_entity_poly.pdbx_seq_one_letter_code
_entity_poly.pdbx_strand_id
1 'polypeptide(L)'
;MPPDRKDAARLWDMLDSARTILKYTSGYSYENFLADRKTRDAVERNLEIIGEAARCVSEQTRMLHPGIPWKSIIGLRNILTHDYGGISPEIVWSVVEMKLRPLIRELEGMGLEDHPQSK
;
A
#
# COMPACT_ATOMS: atom_id res chain seq x y z
N MET A 1 8.44 -19.38 -7.27
CA MET A 1 8.98 -18.89 -8.56
C MET A 1 9.00 -17.36 -8.46
N PRO A 2 10.11 -16.69 -8.78
CA PRO A 2 10.19 -15.24 -8.65
C PRO A 2 9.19 -14.55 -9.59
N PRO A 3 8.58 -13.40 -9.21
CA PRO A 3 7.73 -12.62 -10.10
C PRO A 3 8.50 -12.20 -11.36
N ASP A 4 7.78 -12.02 -12.47
CA ASP A 4 8.39 -11.38 -13.64
C ASP A 4 8.83 -9.94 -13.31
N ARG A 5 9.72 -9.36 -14.12
CA ARG A 5 10.32 -8.04 -13.83
C ARG A 5 9.29 -6.91 -13.65
N LYS A 6 8.16 -6.96 -14.36
CA LYS A 6 7.10 -5.94 -14.25
C LYS A 6 6.31 -6.12 -12.96
N ASP A 7 5.97 -7.36 -12.62
CA ASP A 7 5.32 -7.67 -11.36
C ASP A 7 6.21 -7.37 -10.16
N ALA A 8 7.50 -7.68 -10.23
CA ALA A 8 8.46 -7.32 -9.20
C ALA A 8 8.50 -5.80 -8.95
N ALA A 9 8.43 -4.97 -10.00
CA ALA A 9 8.43 -3.51 -9.86
C ALA A 9 7.15 -3.03 -9.17
N ARG A 10 5.99 -3.57 -9.54
CA ARG A 10 4.70 -3.25 -8.91
C ARG A 10 4.66 -3.66 -7.43
N LEU A 11 5.16 -4.85 -7.12
CA LEU A 11 5.25 -5.33 -5.74
C LEU A 11 6.20 -4.46 -4.91
N TRP A 12 7.30 -3.99 -5.52
CA TRP A 12 8.21 -3.05 -4.89
C TRP A 12 7.54 -1.70 -4.63
N ASP A 13 6.78 -1.15 -5.59
CA ASP A 13 6.02 0.10 -5.39
C ASP A 13 5.06 -0.03 -4.19
N MET A 14 4.38 -1.17 -4.06
CA MET A 14 3.53 -1.45 -2.90
C MET A 14 4.34 -1.44 -1.59
N LEU A 15 5.52 -2.06 -1.58
CA LEU A 15 6.38 -2.16 -0.41
C LEU A 15 6.92 -0.79 0.01
N ASP A 16 7.43 -0.01 -0.93
CA ASP A 16 8.00 1.30 -0.68
C ASP A 16 6.94 2.29 -0.19
N SER A 17 5.76 2.34 -0.83
CA SER A 17 4.65 3.17 -0.37
C SER A 17 4.17 2.77 1.03
N ALA A 18 4.08 1.47 1.33
CA ALA A 18 3.68 1.02 2.66
C ALA A 18 4.69 1.42 3.75
N ARG A 19 5.99 1.27 3.47
CA ARG A 19 7.07 1.72 4.39
C ARG A 19 7.07 3.23 4.57
N THR A 20 6.86 3.97 3.48
CA THR A 20 6.79 5.43 3.46
C THR A 20 5.64 5.94 4.33
N ILE A 21 4.46 5.33 4.25
CA ILE A 21 3.33 5.67 5.13
C ILE A 21 3.73 5.47 6.61
N LEU A 22 4.28 4.31 6.97
CA LEU A 22 4.68 4.03 8.36
C LEU A 22 5.76 5.00 8.88
N LYS A 23 6.60 5.54 7.99
CA LYS A 23 7.58 6.57 8.34
C LYS A 23 6.90 7.91 8.63
N TYR A 24 5.93 8.33 7.82
CA TYR A 24 5.20 9.58 8.03
C TYR A 24 4.36 9.57 9.29
N THR A 25 3.77 8.43 9.63
CA THR A 25 2.88 8.28 10.80
C THR A 25 3.59 7.76 12.04
N SER A 26 4.92 7.70 12.03
CA SER A 26 5.69 7.20 13.18
C SER A 26 5.48 8.10 14.40
N GLY A 27 4.95 7.51 15.49
CA GLY A 27 4.66 8.24 16.72
C GLY A 27 3.39 9.10 16.68
N TYR A 28 2.59 9.00 15.61
CA TYR A 28 1.31 9.71 15.53
C TYR A 28 0.24 9.00 16.36
N SER A 29 -0.57 9.76 17.09
CA SER A 29 -1.90 9.31 17.50
C SER A 29 -2.92 9.60 16.39
N TYR A 30 -4.14 9.10 16.54
CA TYR A 30 -5.21 9.41 15.59
C TYR A 30 -5.50 10.92 15.51
N GLU A 31 -5.47 11.62 16.64
CA GLU A 31 -5.71 13.07 16.71
C GLU A 31 -4.61 13.86 16.01
N ASN A 32 -3.34 13.45 16.17
CA ASN A 32 -2.20 14.06 15.46
C ASN A 32 -2.35 13.86 13.94
N PHE A 33 -2.75 12.66 13.52
CA PHE A 33 -3.02 12.36 12.12
C PHE A 33 -4.17 13.21 11.56
N LEU A 34 -5.27 13.37 12.30
CA LEU A 34 -6.41 14.18 11.88
C LEU A 34 -6.05 15.66 11.75
N ALA A 35 -5.23 16.18 12.66
CA ALA A 35 -4.78 17.58 12.67
C ALA A 35 -3.80 17.92 11.53
N ASP A 36 -3.04 16.93 11.03
CA ASP A 36 -2.01 17.12 10.00
C ASP A 36 -2.54 16.77 8.60
N ARG A 37 -3.13 17.77 7.93
CA ARG A 37 -3.65 17.62 6.56
C ARG A 37 -2.58 17.17 5.57
N LYS A 38 -1.36 17.70 5.66
CA LYS A 38 -0.28 17.36 4.73
C LYS A 38 0.06 15.87 4.83
N THR A 39 0.14 15.34 6.05
CA THR A 39 0.40 13.91 6.27
C THR A 39 -0.77 13.06 5.79
N ARG A 40 -2.02 13.47 6.00
CA ARG A 40 -3.19 12.75 5.46
C ARG A 40 -3.15 12.66 3.93
N ASP A 41 -2.96 13.79 3.25
CA ASP A 41 -2.85 13.84 1.79
C ASP A 41 -1.71 12.94 1.28
N ALA A 42 -0.57 12.92 1.97
CA ALA A 42 0.57 12.06 1.64
C ALA A 42 0.29 10.57 1.87
N VAL A 43 -0.44 10.21 2.92
CA VAL A 43 -0.85 8.84 3.21
C VAL A 43 -1.85 8.34 2.18
N GLU A 44 -2.89 9.11 1.90
CA GLU A 44 -3.89 8.80 0.88
C GLU A 44 -3.24 8.54 -0.48
N ARG A 45 -2.32 9.43 -0.90
CA ARG A 45 -1.57 9.27 -2.15
C ARG A 45 -0.77 7.96 -2.20
N ASN A 46 -0.13 7.56 -1.10
CA ASN A 46 0.61 6.29 -1.06
C ASN A 46 -0.32 5.08 -1.06
N LEU A 47 -1.49 5.15 -0.42
CA LEU A 47 -2.48 4.08 -0.48
C LEU A 47 -3.04 3.89 -1.90
N GLU A 48 -3.23 4.98 -2.65
CA GLU A 48 -3.58 4.90 -4.08
C GLU A 48 -2.52 4.18 -4.90
N ILE A 49 -1.23 4.48 -4.67
CA ILE A 49 -0.11 3.82 -5.35
C ILE A 49 -0.13 2.32 -5.07
N ILE A 50 -0.28 1.92 -3.80
CA ILE A 50 -0.39 0.51 -3.41
C ILE A 50 -1.55 -0.16 -4.15
N GLY A 51 -2.73 0.47 -4.19
CA GLY A 51 -3.91 -0.07 -4.87
C GLY A 51 -3.76 -0.19 -6.39
N GLU A 52 -3.17 0.81 -7.05
CA GLU A 52 -2.91 0.80 -8.48
C GLU A 52 -1.86 -0.25 -8.86
N ALA A 53 -0.77 -0.34 -8.09
CA ALA A 53 0.27 -1.34 -8.29
C ALA A 53 -0.31 -2.76 -8.13
N ALA A 54 -1.08 -3.01 -7.06
CA ALA A 54 -1.76 -4.28 -6.82
C ALA A 54 -2.72 -4.67 -7.95
N ARG A 55 -3.43 -3.70 -8.55
CA ARG A 55 -4.31 -3.92 -9.71
C ARG A 55 -3.52 -4.34 -10.95
N CYS A 56 -2.31 -3.82 -11.10
CA CYS A 56 -1.46 -4.10 -12.24
C CYS A 56 -0.72 -5.43 -12.14
N VAL A 57 -0.50 -5.99 -10.93
CA VAL A 57 0.14 -7.30 -10.75
C VAL A 57 -0.65 -8.38 -11.51
N SER A 58 0.07 -9.25 -12.24
CA SER A 58 -0.56 -10.31 -13.04
C SER A 58 -1.42 -11.24 -12.18
N GLU A 59 -2.44 -11.84 -12.79
CA GLU A 59 -3.26 -12.85 -12.09
C GLU A 59 -2.42 -14.04 -11.62
N GLN A 60 -1.43 -14.48 -12.41
CA GLN A 60 -0.52 -15.56 -12.05
C GLN A 60 0.23 -15.25 -10.74
N THR A 61 0.85 -14.08 -10.62
CA THR A 61 1.55 -13.68 -9.40
C THR A 61 0.58 -13.55 -8.21
N ARG A 62 -0.61 -12.97 -8.42
CA ARG A 62 -1.63 -12.88 -7.36
C ARG A 62 -2.07 -14.25 -6.85
N MET A 63 -2.22 -15.24 -7.75
CA MET A 63 -2.56 -16.61 -7.38
C MET A 63 -1.45 -17.33 -6.60
N LEU A 64 -0.18 -17.02 -6.89
CA LEU A 64 0.97 -17.59 -6.17
C LEU A 64 1.12 -17.01 -4.76
N HIS A 65 0.53 -15.85 -4.49
CA HIS A 65 0.61 -15.14 -3.21
C HIS A 65 -0.78 -14.87 -2.62
N PRO A 66 -1.55 -15.91 -2.24
CA PRO A 66 -2.92 -15.76 -1.73
C PRO A 66 -2.98 -15.16 -0.31
N GLY A 67 -1.84 -15.08 0.40
CA GLY A 67 -1.75 -14.40 1.70
C GLY A 67 -1.95 -12.88 1.62
N ILE A 68 -1.72 -12.29 0.44
CA ILE A 68 -2.01 -10.87 0.20
C ILE A 68 -3.49 -10.70 -0.16
N PRO A 69 -4.24 -9.81 0.53
CA PRO A 69 -5.65 -9.57 0.27
C PRO A 69 -5.86 -8.68 -0.97
N TRP A 70 -5.49 -9.17 -2.15
CA TRP A 70 -5.48 -8.42 -3.41
C TRP A 70 -6.77 -7.67 -3.71
N LYS A 71 -7.92 -8.32 -3.55
CA LYS A 71 -9.24 -7.72 -3.82
C LYS A 71 -9.51 -6.52 -2.90
N SER A 72 -9.15 -6.62 -1.62
CA SER A 72 -9.33 -5.53 -0.65
C SER A 72 -8.39 -4.36 -0.94
N ILE A 73 -7.13 -4.64 -1.29
CA ILE A 73 -6.14 -3.60 -1.64
C ILE A 73 -6.56 -2.84 -2.91
N ILE A 74 -7.00 -3.57 -3.94
CA ILE A 74 -7.51 -2.96 -5.18
C ILE A 74 -8.80 -2.17 -4.89
N GLY A 75 -9.67 -2.69 -4.02
CA GLY A 75 -10.89 -2.02 -3.60
C GLY A 75 -10.63 -0.70 -2.87
N LEU A 76 -9.57 -0.62 -2.05
CA LEU A 76 -9.21 0.60 -1.31
C LEU A 76 -8.98 1.80 -2.24
N ARG A 77 -8.34 1.59 -3.40
CA ARG A 77 -8.19 2.62 -4.45
C ARG A 77 -9.54 3.17 -4.91
N ASN A 78 -10.53 2.30 -5.09
CA ASN A 78 -11.85 2.72 -5.55
C ASN A 78 -12.57 3.57 -4.49
N ILE A 79 -12.36 3.27 -3.21
CA ILE A 79 -12.87 4.09 -2.12
C ILE A 79 -12.14 5.47 -2.12
N LEU A 80 -10.81 5.48 -2.32
CA LEU A 80 -9.99 6.70 -2.28
C LEU A 80 -10.31 7.67 -3.43
N THR A 81 -10.59 7.13 -4.62
CA THR A 81 -10.75 7.92 -5.85
C THR A 81 -12.19 8.32 -6.17
N HIS A 82 -13.19 7.67 -5.56
CA HIS A 82 -14.60 7.85 -5.96
C HIS A 82 -15.40 8.76 -5.01
N ASP A 83 -14.96 8.94 -3.77
CA ASP A 83 -15.72 9.73 -2.81
C ASP A 83 -15.33 11.22 -2.88
N TYR A 84 -16.01 11.97 -3.74
CA TYR A 84 -16.01 13.44 -3.73
C TYR A 84 -16.52 14.02 -2.37
N GLY A 85 -17.03 13.16 -1.46
CA GLY A 85 -17.37 13.48 -0.07
C GLY A 85 -16.24 13.27 0.96
N GLY A 86 -15.09 12.74 0.53
CA GLY A 86 -13.92 12.47 1.36
C GLY A 86 -13.97 11.12 2.06
N ILE A 87 -12.89 10.35 1.95
CA ILE A 87 -12.73 9.16 2.78
C ILE A 87 -12.73 9.56 4.26
N SER A 88 -13.45 8.79 5.07
CA SER A 88 -13.36 8.84 6.54
C SER A 88 -11.89 8.65 6.98
N PRO A 89 -11.26 9.68 7.59
CA PRO A 89 -9.89 9.58 8.10
C PRO A 89 -9.71 8.41 9.07
N GLU A 90 -10.77 7.97 9.74
CA GLU A 90 -10.80 6.78 10.58
C GLU A 90 -10.48 5.51 9.78
N ILE A 91 -11.04 5.36 8.56
CA ILE A 91 -10.76 4.21 7.69
C ILE A 91 -9.29 4.23 7.27
N VAL A 92 -8.77 5.37 6.83
CA VAL A 92 -7.35 5.52 6.46
C VAL A 92 -6.47 5.12 7.63
N TRP A 93 -6.74 5.67 8.81
CA TRP A 93 -5.97 5.38 10.01
C TRP A 93 -6.00 3.89 10.40
N SER A 94 -7.16 3.25 10.27
CA SER A 94 -7.28 1.80 10.52
C SER A 94 -6.41 0.96 9.58
N VAL A 95 -6.26 1.38 8.33
CA VAL A 95 -5.37 0.73 7.35
C VAL A 95 -3.91 0.90 7.76
N VAL A 96 -3.52 2.10 8.15
CA VAL A 96 -2.16 2.42 8.63
C VAL A 96 -1.77 1.51 9.80
N GLU A 97 -2.63 1.46 10.83
CA GLU A 97 -2.32 0.74 12.07
C GLU A 97 -2.35 -0.79 11.91
N MET A 98 -3.30 -1.32 11.13
CA MET A 98 -3.59 -2.76 11.14
C MET A 98 -3.16 -3.52 9.88
N LYS A 99 -3.04 -2.85 8.73
CA LYS A 99 -2.94 -3.54 7.42
C LYS A 99 -1.58 -3.40 6.76
N LEU A 100 -0.86 -2.30 6.99
CA LEU A 100 0.42 -2.07 6.33
C LEU A 100 1.54 -2.98 6.84
N ARG A 101 1.63 -3.23 8.16
CA ARG A 101 2.68 -4.11 8.71
C ARG A 101 2.57 -5.56 8.21
N PRO A 102 1.39 -6.21 8.18
CA PRO A 102 1.25 -7.52 7.55
C PRO A 102 1.61 -7.51 6.07
N LEU A 103 1.17 -6.48 5.32
CA LEU A 103 1.48 -6.37 3.89
C LEU A 103 2.99 -6.27 3.64
N ILE A 104 3.71 -5.46 4.41
CA ILE A 104 5.17 -5.33 4.32
C ILE A 104 5.85 -6.67 4.53
N ARG A 105 5.45 -7.44 5.55
CA ARG A 105 6.04 -8.77 5.83
C ARG A 105 5.85 -9.74 4.67
N GLU A 106 4.65 -9.78 4.09
CA GLU A 106 4.36 -10.63 2.92
C GLU A 106 5.24 -10.24 1.73
N LEU A 107 5.37 -8.94 1.44
CA LEU A 107 6.15 -8.42 0.31
C LEU A 107 7.66 -8.63 0.52
N GLU A 108 8.18 -8.41 1.73
CA GLU A 108 9.58 -8.67 2.08
C GLU A 108 9.95 -10.15 1.91
N GLY A 109 9.03 -11.05 2.26
CA GLY A 109 9.19 -12.50 2.04
C GLY A 109 9.34 -12.91 0.58
N MET A 110 9.08 -12.01 -0.39
CA MET A 110 9.24 -12.25 -1.83
C MET A 110 10.63 -11.88 -2.36
N GLY A 111 11.53 -11.37 -1.51
CA GLY A 111 12.91 -11.02 -1.90
C GLY A 111 13.01 -9.70 -2.68
N LEU A 112 12.16 -8.72 -2.37
CA LEU A 112 12.09 -7.41 -3.03
C LEU A 112 13.09 -6.39 -2.41
N GLU A 113 14.36 -6.78 -2.28
CA GLU A 113 15.37 -5.98 -1.55
C GLU A 113 15.71 -4.63 -2.23
N ASP A 114 15.70 -4.59 -3.58
CA ASP A 114 16.01 -3.41 -4.39
C ASP A 114 14.95 -3.17 -5.47
N HIS A 115 14.80 -1.92 -5.92
CA HIS A 115 13.90 -1.61 -7.03
C HIS A 115 14.40 -2.31 -8.31
N PRO A 116 13.56 -3.05 -9.06
CA PRO A 116 13.97 -3.80 -10.27
C PRO A 116 14.47 -2.96 -11.46
N GLN A 117 14.56 -1.64 -11.30
CA GLN A 117 15.05 -0.66 -12.28
C GLN A 117 16.34 0.02 -11.79
N SER A 118 16.81 -0.27 -10.58
CA SER A 118 18.08 0.26 -10.02
C SER A 118 19.33 -0.47 -10.54
N LYS A 119 19.20 -1.31 -11.58
CA LYS A 119 20.30 -1.89 -12.36
C LYS A 119 19.99 -1.82 -13.85
#